data_AF-A0A7J5AME2-F1
#
_entry.id   AF-A0A7J5AME2-F1
#
_cell.length_a   1.000
_cell.length_b   1.000
_cell.length_c   1.000
_cell.angle_alpha   90.00
_cell.angle_beta   90.00
_cell.angle_gamma   90.00
#
_symmetry.space_group_name_H-M   'P 1'
#
loop_
_entity.id
_entity.type
_entity.pdbx_description
1 polymer ?
#
loop_
_entity_poly.entity_id
_entity_poly.type
_entity_poly.pdbx_seq_one_letter_code
_entity_poly.pdbx_strand_id
1 'polypeptide(L)'
;GGPADHPERYAAADPRSLVPIPTRTVVAHGSLDEHVPVGMSREFVAAGRAAGGDVHLVELPECEHFGLIDPESAAWPEITAAFRSLRKDR
;
A
#
# COMPACT_ATOMS: atom_id res chain seq x y z
N GLY A 1 12.50 9.84 21.01
CA GLY A 1 11.39 10.81 21.09
C GLY A 1 10.38 10.53 20.00
N GLY A 2 9.23 11.18 20.09
CA GLY A 2 8.14 11.10 19.10
C GLY A 2 8.35 12.07 17.92
N PRO A 3 7.33 12.23 17.06
CA PRO A 3 7.41 13.09 15.87
C PRO A 3 7.69 14.56 16.19
N ALA A 4 7.22 15.06 17.33
CA ALA A 4 7.51 16.42 17.77
C ALA A 4 8.98 16.62 18.20
N ASP A 5 9.61 15.56 18.72
CA ASP A 5 11.00 15.61 19.19
C ASP A 5 12.01 15.39 18.07
N HIS A 6 11.64 14.62 17.05
CA HIS A 6 12.52 14.26 15.92
C HIS A 6 11.77 14.34 14.58
N PRO A 7 11.27 15.52 14.19
CA PRO A 7 10.44 15.68 13.00
C PRO A 7 11.16 15.22 11.72
N GLU A 8 12.47 15.45 11.59
CA GLU A 8 13.25 15.04 10.43
C GLU A 8 13.33 13.52 10.26
N ARG A 9 13.35 12.76 11.37
CA ARG A 9 13.41 11.28 11.30
C ARG A 9 12.10 10.69 10.84
N TYR A 10 10.98 11.24 11.30
CA TYR A 10 9.66 10.82 10.86
C TYR A 10 9.40 11.21 9.41
N ALA A 11 9.79 12.41 9.00
CA ALA A 11 9.68 12.83 7.60
C ALA A 11 10.52 11.94 6.66
N ALA A 12 11.74 11.57 7.06
CA ALA A 12 12.59 10.65 6.30
C ALA A 12 12.08 9.20 6.25
N ALA A 13 11.12 8.84 7.12
CA ALA A 13 10.54 7.50 7.20
C ALA A 13 9.09 7.42 6.70
N ASP A 14 8.44 8.55 6.36
CA ASP A 14 7.09 8.56 5.79
C ASP A 14 7.14 8.33 4.27
N PRO A 15 6.80 7.14 3.75
CA PRO A 15 6.91 6.83 2.32
C PRO A 15 6.01 7.73 1.46
N ARG A 16 4.91 8.27 1.99
CA ARG A 16 4.04 9.21 1.27
C ARG A 16 4.71 10.55 1.01
N SER A 17 5.67 10.92 1.86
CA SER A 17 6.48 12.13 1.71
C SER A 17 7.71 11.94 0.80
N LEU A 18 7.97 10.70 0.36
CA LEU A 18 9.16 10.32 -0.44
C LEU A 18 8.83 10.04 -1.92
N VAL A 19 7.74 10.60 -2.43
CA VAL A 19 7.38 10.52 -3.86
C VAL A 19 8.27 11.43 -4.73
N PRO A 20 8.52 11.10 -6.02
CA PRO A 20 8.01 9.95 -6.77
C PRO A 20 8.71 8.64 -6.40
N ILE A 21 7.94 7.55 -6.44
CA ILE A 21 8.47 6.19 -6.25
C ILE A 21 9.09 5.72 -7.57
N PRO A 22 10.37 5.31 -7.60
CA PRO A 22 11.08 5.01 -8.85
C PRO A 22 10.65 3.69 -9.51
N THR A 23 9.91 2.85 -8.79
CA THR A 23 9.50 1.51 -9.24
C THR A 23 7.99 1.43 -9.37
N ARG A 24 7.51 0.57 -10.27
CA ARG A 24 6.11 0.16 -10.28
C ARG A 24 5.72 -0.44 -8.93
N THR A 25 4.63 0.02 -8.35
CA THR A 25 4.17 -0.38 -7.02
C THR A 25 2.68 -0.75 -7.04
N VAL A 26 2.36 -1.89 -6.45
CA VAL A 26 0.98 -2.31 -6.19
C VAL A 26 0.82 -2.42 -4.68
N VAL A 27 -0.13 -1.68 -4.12
CA VAL A 27 -0.51 -1.71 -2.71
C VAL A 27 -1.77 -2.55 -2.60
N ALA A 28 -1.77 -3.58 -1.76
CA ALA A 28 -2.96 -4.34 -1.43
C ALA A 28 -3.37 -4.05 0.02
N HIS A 29 -4.65 -3.83 0.28
CA HIS A 29 -5.12 -3.40 1.60
C HIS A 29 -6.57 -3.83 1.87
N GLY A 30 -6.84 -4.38 3.06
CA GLY A 30 -8.17 -4.82 3.48
C GLY A 30 -9.09 -3.65 3.84
N SER A 31 -10.32 -3.65 3.33
CA SER A 31 -11.27 -2.55 3.60
C SER A 31 -11.76 -2.51 5.05
N LEU A 32 -11.58 -3.61 5.80
CA LEU A 32 -11.97 -3.75 7.22
C LEU A 32 -10.75 -3.73 8.15
N ASP A 33 -9.60 -3.23 7.71
CA ASP A 33 -8.43 -3.06 8.55
C ASP A 33 -8.68 -1.98 9.62
N GLU A 34 -8.87 -2.41 10.87
CA GLU A 34 -9.05 -1.52 12.03
C GLU A 34 -7.72 -1.07 12.64
N HIS A 35 -6.62 -1.74 12.30
CA HIS A 35 -5.30 -1.45 12.86
C HIS A 35 -4.59 -0.35 12.07
N VAL A 36 -4.71 -0.41 10.75
CA VAL A 36 -4.16 0.58 9.82
C VAL A 36 -5.28 0.96 8.84
N PRO A 37 -5.94 2.11 9.01
CA PRO A 37 -7.06 2.47 8.15
C PRO A 37 -6.68 2.53 6.67
N VAL A 38 -7.53 1.95 5.81
CA VAL A 38 -7.35 1.93 4.34
C VAL A 38 -7.14 3.32 3.71
N GLY A 39 -7.62 4.38 4.39
CA GLY A 39 -7.35 5.77 4.03
C GLY A 39 -5.86 6.08 3.83
N MET A 40 -4.97 5.50 4.64
CA MET A 40 -3.52 5.69 4.50
C MET A 40 -3.01 5.20 3.14
N SER A 41 -3.45 4.01 2.71
CA SER A 41 -3.10 3.45 1.40
C SER A 41 -3.67 4.29 0.26
N ARG A 42 -4.92 4.75 0.37
CA ARG A 42 -5.55 5.63 -0.62
C ARG A 42 -4.77 6.93 -0.80
N GLU A 43 -4.38 7.57 0.30
CA GLU A 43 -3.58 8.81 0.30
C GLU A 43 -2.18 8.60 -0.29
N PHE A 44 -1.51 7.51 0.07
CA PHE A 44 -0.20 7.15 -0.49
C PHE A 44 -0.26 6.95 -2.00
N VAL A 45 -1.23 6.18 -2.50
CA VAL A 45 -1.41 5.95 -3.93
C VAL A 45 -1.78 7.24 -4.67
N ALA A 46 -2.63 8.09 -4.07
CA ALA A 46 -2.96 9.40 -4.64
C ALA A 46 -1.72 10.30 -4.77
N ALA A 47 -0.88 10.39 -3.73
CA ALA A 47 0.36 11.15 -3.76
C ALA A 47 1.34 10.62 -4.81
N GLY A 48 1.54 9.29 -4.87
CA GLY A 48 2.41 8.65 -5.86
C GLY A 48 1.97 8.91 -7.29
N ARG A 49 0.67 8.81 -7.58
CA ARG A 49 0.09 9.12 -8.90
C ARG A 49 0.21 10.60 -9.25
N ALA A 50 -0.05 11.50 -8.29
CA ALA A 50 0.10 12.94 -8.50
C ALA A 50 1.55 13.34 -8.85
N ALA A 51 2.54 12.59 -8.32
CA ALA A 51 3.95 12.73 -8.65
C ALA A 51 4.37 12.02 -9.97
N GLY A 52 3.43 11.44 -10.72
CA GLY A 52 3.68 10.74 -11.99
C GLY A 52 4.15 9.29 -11.86
N GLY A 53 4.04 8.68 -10.67
CA GLY A 53 4.44 7.29 -10.43
C GLY A 53 3.42 6.26 -10.92
N ASP A 54 3.92 5.07 -11.28
CA ASP A 54 3.13 3.86 -11.57
C ASP A 54 2.77 3.15 -10.26
N VAL A 55 1.73 3.66 -9.58
CA VAL A 55 1.27 3.17 -8.28
C VAL A 55 -0.22 2.82 -8.35
N HIS A 56 -0.57 1.61 -7.89
CA HIS A 56 -1.94 1.09 -7.90
C HIS A 56 -2.37 0.60 -6.51
N LEU A 57 -3.66 0.76 -6.20
CA LEU A 57 -4.29 0.20 -5.00
C LEU A 57 -5.22 -0.94 -5.41
N VAL A 58 -5.06 -2.09 -4.75
CA VAL A 58 -6.01 -3.21 -4.71
C VAL A 58 -6.64 -3.18 -3.33
N GLU A 59 -7.85 -2.63 -3.25
CA GLU A 59 -8.63 -2.65 -2.01
C GLU A 59 -9.44 -3.93 -1.96
N LEU A 60 -9.29 -4.70 -0.88
CA LEU A 60 -9.87 -6.03 -0.70
C LEU A 60 -11.14 -5.90 0.15
N PRO A 61 -12.34 -6.08 -0.44
CA PRO A 61 -13.60 -6.00 0.30
C PRO A 61 -13.66 -7.06 1.39
N GLU A 62 -14.26 -6.71 2.52
CA GLU A 62 -14.50 -7.62 3.64
C GLU A 62 -13.24 -8.27 4.24
N CYS A 63 -12.05 -7.75 3.91
CA CYS A 63 -10.77 -8.25 4.40
C CYS A 63 -10.29 -7.39 5.57
N GLU A 64 -9.96 -8.04 6.68
CA GLU A 64 -9.27 -7.42 7.82
C GLU A 64 -7.75 -7.39 7.60
N HIS A 65 -7.01 -6.93 8.61
CA HIS A 65 -5.57 -6.68 8.58
C HIS A 65 -4.71 -7.90 8.20
N PHE A 66 -5.12 -9.12 8.54
CA PHE A 66 -4.34 -10.35 8.27
C PHE A 66 -4.90 -11.21 7.13
N GLY A 67 -6.15 -11.02 6.72
CA GLY A 67 -6.80 -11.85 5.71
C GLY A 67 -6.06 -11.88 4.37
N LEU A 68 -5.38 -10.79 4.00
CA LEU A 68 -4.59 -10.73 2.76
C LEU A 68 -3.32 -11.59 2.77
N ILE A 69 -2.82 -12.01 3.92
CA ILE A 69 -1.64 -12.89 4.02
C ILE A 69 -2.01 -14.36 4.26
N ASP A 70 -3.28 -14.64 4.55
CA ASP A 70 -3.80 -15.99 4.73
C ASP A 70 -4.10 -16.64 3.36
N PRO A 71 -3.40 -17.72 2.96
CA PRO A 71 -3.65 -18.42 1.70
C PRO A 71 -5.02 -19.09 1.59
N GLU A 72 -5.72 -19.29 2.71
CA GLU A 72 -7.05 -19.90 2.76
C GLU A 72 -8.18 -18.84 2.70
N SER A 73 -7.83 -17.55 2.71
CA SER A 73 -8.81 -16.47 2.71
C SER A 73 -9.44 -16.24 1.33
N ALA A 74 -10.64 -15.63 1.33
CA ALA A 74 -11.30 -15.19 0.11
C ALA A 74 -10.52 -14.10 -0.66
N ALA A 75 -9.60 -13.39 0.02
CA ALA A 75 -8.78 -12.34 -0.60
C ALA A 75 -7.56 -12.89 -1.35
N TRP A 76 -7.15 -14.14 -1.07
CA TRP A 76 -5.93 -14.72 -1.62
C TRP A 76 -5.84 -14.71 -3.16
N PRO A 77 -6.91 -15.01 -3.92
CA PRO A 77 -6.86 -14.93 -5.38
C PRO A 77 -6.43 -13.55 -5.90
N GLU A 78 -6.94 -12.47 -5.32
CA GLU A 78 -6.59 -11.09 -5.69
C GLU A 78 -5.13 -10.77 -5.37
N ILE A 79 -4.63 -11.25 -4.24
CA ILE A 79 -3.21 -11.08 -3.87
C ILE A 79 -2.30 -11.79 -4.86
N THR A 80 -2.60 -13.03 -5.24
CA THR A 80 -1.79 -13.73 -6.25
C THR A 80 -1.89 -13.07 -7.63
N ALA A 81 -3.05 -12.49 -7.99
CA ALA A 81 -3.20 -11.72 -9.22
C ALA A 81 -2.36 -10.43 -9.20
N ALA A 82 -2.38 -9.70 -8.08
CA ALA A 82 -1.54 -8.51 -7.88
C ALA A 82 -0.05 -8.83 -8.04
N PHE A 83 0.44 -9.92 -7.44
CA PHE A 83 1.82 -10.39 -7.63
C PHE A 83 2.13 -10.75 -9.08
N ARG A 84 1.24 -11.48 -9.76
CA ARG A 84 1.44 -11.80 -11.18
C ARG A 84 1.49 -10.56 -12.05
N SER A 85 0.71 -9.52 -11.73
CA SER A 85 0.71 -8.25 -12.47
C SER A 85 2.08 -7.57 -12.47
N LEU A 86 2.92 -7.80 -11.46
CA LEU A 86 4.26 -7.20 -11.36
C LEU A 86 5.27 -7.82 -12.33
N ARG A 87 4.97 -9.00 -12.88
CA ARG A 87 5.81 -9.61 -13.91
C ARG A 87 5.70 -8.78 -15.18
N LYS A 88 6.83 -8.27 -15.66
CA LYS A 88 6.94 -7.84 -17.06
C LYS A 88 6.91 -9.10 -17.92
N ASP A 89 6.07 -9.12 -18.95
CA ASP A 89 6.24 -10.09 -20.04
C ASP A 89 7.68 -9.90 -20.56
N ARG A 90 8.48 -10.96 -20.41
CA ARG A 90 9.82 -11.04 -21.01
C ARG A 90 9.70 -11.65 -22.38
#